data_AF-A0A7Y5ICH8-F1
#
_entry.id   AF-A0A7Y5ICH8-F1
#
_cell.length_a   1.000
_cell.length_b   1.000
_cell.length_c   1.000
_cell.angle_alpha   90.00
_cell.angle_beta   90.00
_cell.angle_gamma   90.00
#
_symmetry.space_group_name_H-M   'P 1'
#
loop_
_entity.id
_entity.type
_entity.pdbx_description
1 polymer ?
#
loop_
_entity_poly.entity_id
_entity_poly.type
_entity_poly.pdbx_seq_one_letter_code
_entity_poly.pdbx_strand_id
1 'polypeptide(L)'
;MKNTRRSRLRHLIVTAILLCASAAPANAQEHTSRNSLDWSGTYTGTVPCADCEGIGTTVLLRSNGTFRLEQEYRGRSAAVFTDSGRFLWKSDGRTIELRPMNGERRLFSVGEEKLTMLDKNGRPVRGPLAQHYILTKERPLLPLIDEVLRASVRQSLAMARSLEERPGMLPRSTDKNGALVTCTSQWWTSGFFPGTLWYLYESSGNDTLRRYAEMFTRRVEREQYTTDNHDVGFMINNSYGNAYRITGDTLYRRALLNASRSLLTRFHPVIGATRSWDTHTHNRHWQFAVIIDNMMNMELLLRSAAEFSEPSFTAAARSHAGVTMRHHFRPNGSSYHVVSYDTVTGQPHRKQTAQGYSDSSAWARGQAWGLYGFTMMYRFTRDTAYVRQAERIADFILHHPRLPADKVPYWDFDAPSIPDAPRDASAAAIIASALIELSRYTAPERRREYLRIAELQLRSLSSPEYRNAPGTHANFLLRHSVGSIPHKSEIDVPVSYADYYFVEALLRMKNILAEEQHR
;
A
#
# COMPACT_ATOMS: atom_id res chain seq x y z
N MET A 1 9.64 59.72 -56.72
CA MET A 1 9.76 58.73 -55.63
C MET A 1 11.23 58.40 -55.40
N LYS A 2 11.85 59.02 -54.40
CA LYS A 2 13.12 58.62 -53.73
C LYS A 2 13.50 59.71 -52.71
N ASN A 3 13.83 59.28 -51.51
CA ASN A 3 14.79 59.87 -50.57
C ASN A 3 14.64 61.31 -50.01
N THR A 4 14.27 61.33 -48.72
CA THR A 4 15.03 61.88 -47.57
C THR A 4 15.38 63.38 -47.44
N ARG A 5 14.82 63.97 -46.36
CA ARG A 5 15.45 64.74 -45.24
C ARG A 5 16.24 66.01 -45.58
N ARG A 6 15.86 67.19 -45.09
CA ARG A 6 16.17 67.86 -43.77
C ARG A 6 15.92 69.37 -44.06
N SER A 7 15.58 70.31 -43.16
CA SER A 7 16.20 70.63 -41.87
C SER A 7 15.48 71.80 -41.18
N ARG A 8 15.59 71.85 -39.84
CA ARG A 8 15.76 73.03 -38.93
C ARG A 8 14.66 74.10 -38.85
N LEU A 9 14.16 74.34 -37.63
CA LEU A 9 14.52 75.55 -36.87
C LEU A 9 14.17 75.41 -35.37
N ARG A 10 15.08 75.88 -34.53
CA ARG A 10 14.94 76.07 -33.07
C ARG A 10 14.20 77.38 -32.82
N HIS A 11 13.38 77.48 -31.75
CA HIS A 11 13.19 78.72 -30.98
C HIS A 11 12.95 78.38 -29.49
N LEU A 12 13.63 79.16 -28.65
CA LEU A 12 13.61 79.21 -27.18
C LEU A 12 12.23 79.67 -26.66
N ILE A 13 11.86 79.32 -25.42
CA ILE A 13 11.30 80.24 -24.40
C ILE A 13 11.12 79.51 -23.04
N VAL A 14 11.85 80.06 -22.04
CA VAL A 14 11.54 80.35 -20.62
C VAL A 14 10.92 79.28 -19.70
N THR A 15 11.67 79.02 -18.63
CA THR A 15 11.36 78.25 -17.41
C THR A 15 10.56 79.09 -16.40
N ALA A 16 9.49 78.54 -15.82
CA ALA A 16 9.03 78.84 -14.45
C ALA A 16 8.19 77.68 -13.89
N ILE A 17 8.42 77.40 -12.60
CA ILE A 17 8.11 76.19 -11.83
C ILE A 17 6.63 76.09 -11.42
N LEU A 18 6.03 74.89 -11.44
CA LEU A 18 5.01 74.50 -10.46
C LEU A 18 4.98 72.97 -10.24
N LEU A 19 5.01 72.57 -8.97
CA LEU A 19 4.98 71.20 -8.46
C LEU A 19 3.76 70.42 -8.96
N CYS A 20 3.99 69.19 -9.44
CA CYS A 20 3.09 68.07 -9.19
C CYS A 20 3.87 66.76 -9.34
N ALA A 21 4.43 66.25 -8.24
CA ALA A 21 4.91 64.88 -8.19
C ALA A 21 3.70 63.97 -8.11
N SER A 22 3.22 63.48 -9.26
CA SER A 22 2.29 62.36 -9.29
C SER A 22 3.03 61.13 -8.78
N ALA A 23 2.72 60.71 -7.55
CA ALA A 23 3.09 59.41 -7.04
C ALA A 23 2.47 58.35 -7.96
N ALA A 24 3.29 57.67 -8.75
CA ALA A 24 2.91 56.37 -9.29
C ALA A 24 2.71 55.43 -8.09
N PRO A 25 1.62 54.65 -8.02
CA PRO A 25 1.46 53.70 -6.93
C PRO A 25 2.56 52.64 -7.08
N ALA A 26 3.47 52.61 -6.12
CA ALA A 26 4.37 51.49 -5.92
C ALA A 26 3.52 50.29 -5.45
N ASN A 27 2.91 49.58 -6.39
CA ASN A 27 2.34 48.27 -6.11
C ASN A 27 3.48 47.24 -6.19
N ALA A 28 4.42 47.34 -5.25
CA ALA A 28 5.31 46.22 -4.95
C ALA A 28 4.44 45.19 -4.23
N GLN A 29 4.01 44.16 -4.96
CA GLN A 29 3.36 43.01 -4.38
C GLN A 29 4.37 42.33 -3.44
N GLU A 30 4.38 42.70 -2.16
CA GLU A 30 5.33 42.16 -1.18
C GLU A 30 5.27 40.63 -1.19
N HIS A 31 6.41 39.99 -1.40
CA HIS A 31 6.54 38.55 -1.36
C HIS A 31 6.40 38.07 0.09
N THR A 32 5.24 37.52 0.41
CA THR A 32 4.90 36.92 1.70
C THR A 32 4.71 35.42 1.54
N SER A 33 4.69 34.66 2.63
CA SER A 33 4.42 33.21 2.57
C SER A 33 3.06 32.93 1.93
N ARG A 34 2.08 33.81 2.14
CA ARG A 34 0.71 33.69 1.61
C ARG A 34 0.63 33.67 0.08
N ASN A 35 1.44 34.48 -0.60
CA ASN A 35 1.36 34.68 -2.05
C ASN A 35 2.54 34.07 -2.83
N SER A 36 3.66 33.78 -2.17
CA SER A 36 4.87 33.28 -2.84
C SER A 36 5.15 31.79 -2.61
N LEU A 37 4.58 31.17 -1.58
CA LEU A 37 4.85 29.76 -1.28
C LEU A 37 3.69 28.86 -1.67
N ASP A 38 4.00 27.64 -2.09
CA ASP A 38 3.05 26.52 -2.07
C ASP A 38 2.89 26.06 -0.61
N TRP A 39 2.05 26.77 0.15
CA TRP A 39 1.79 26.50 1.56
C TRP A 39 0.70 25.44 1.80
N SER A 40 -0.08 25.10 0.76
CA SER A 40 -1.14 24.11 0.92
C SER A 40 -0.56 22.71 0.97
N GLY A 41 -1.03 21.86 1.89
CA GLY A 41 -0.51 20.51 2.05
C GLY A 41 -0.58 19.99 3.47
N THR A 42 -0.07 18.78 3.65
CA THR A 42 0.03 18.11 4.94
C THR A 42 1.41 18.38 5.54
N TYR A 43 1.47 18.72 6.81
CA TYR A 43 2.69 18.97 7.55
C TYR A 43 2.75 18.06 8.77
N THR A 44 3.86 17.39 9.01
CA THR A 44 4.01 16.46 10.12
C THR A 44 5.27 16.66 10.93
N GLY A 45 5.18 16.32 12.22
CA GLY A 45 6.28 16.42 13.17
C GLY A 45 5.88 15.84 14.52
N THR A 46 6.84 15.72 15.44
CA THR A 46 6.58 15.32 16.83
C THR A 46 6.91 16.48 17.74
N VAL A 47 5.90 17.10 18.32
CA VAL A 47 6.09 18.22 19.25
C VAL A 47 6.33 17.71 20.67
N PRO A 48 7.07 18.45 21.52
CA PRO A 48 7.32 18.04 22.89
C PRO A 48 6.03 17.89 23.69
N CYS A 49 6.04 16.93 24.61
CA CYS A 49 4.94 16.64 25.51
C CYS A 49 5.45 16.72 26.95
N ALA A 50 4.65 17.28 27.86
CA ALA A 50 5.05 17.42 29.25
C ALA A 50 4.99 16.09 30.04
N ASP A 51 4.08 15.19 29.64
CA ASP A 51 3.71 13.99 30.39
C ASP A 51 3.60 12.74 29.49
N CYS A 52 4.19 12.80 28.30
CA CYS A 52 4.22 11.71 27.34
C CYS A 52 5.50 11.77 26.49
N GLU A 53 5.75 10.75 25.67
CA GLU A 53 6.98 10.66 24.88
C GLU A 53 7.06 11.70 23.75
N GLY A 54 5.93 12.30 23.40
CA GLY A 54 5.80 13.32 22.36
C GLY A 54 4.40 13.31 21.75
N ILE A 55 4.03 14.41 21.10
CA ILE A 55 2.73 14.51 20.40
C ILE A 55 2.98 14.47 18.91
N GLY A 56 2.67 13.33 18.28
CA GLY A 56 2.63 13.22 16.83
C GLY A 56 1.59 14.20 16.30
N THR A 57 2.00 15.17 15.50
CA THR A 57 1.17 16.27 15.04
C THR A 57 1.12 16.29 13.53
N THR A 58 -0.09 16.30 12.96
CA THR A 58 -0.35 16.42 11.53
C THR A 58 -1.27 17.60 11.27
N VAL A 59 -0.84 18.55 10.42
CA VAL A 59 -1.63 19.71 10.01
C VAL A 59 -1.85 19.66 8.50
N LEU A 60 -3.09 19.46 8.06
CA LEU A 60 -3.49 19.62 6.67
C LEU A 60 -4.03 21.03 6.44
N LEU A 61 -3.38 21.82 5.60
CA LEU A 61 -3.86 23.11 5.13
C LEU A 61 -4.41 22.98 3.70
N ARG A 62 -5.66 23.39 3.49
CA ARG A 62 -6.30 23.38 2.16
C ARG A 62 -6.32 24.77 1.53
N SER A 63 -6.21 24.82 0.20
CA SER A 63 -6.24 26.05 -0.59
C SER A 63 -7.52 26.89 -0.35
N ASN A 64 -8.64 26.25 -0.01
CA ASN A 64 -9.91 26.92 0.33
C ASN A 64 -9.94 27.59 1.73
N GLY A 65 -8.82 27.61 2.46
CA GLY A 65 -8.71 28.25 3.78
C GLY A 65 -9.22 27.40 4.94
N THR A 66 -9.42 26.10 4.74
CA THR A 66 -9.76 25.14 5.81
C THR A 66 -8.54 24.36 6.27
N PHE A 67 -8.57 23.88 7.51
CA PHE A 67 -7.53 23.01 8.03
C PHE A 67 -8.11 21.76 8.71
N ARG A 68 -7.23 20.77 8.89
CA ARG A 68 -7.42 19.66 9.83
C ARG A 68 -6.14 19.49 10.64
N LEU A 69 -6.25 19.36 11.95
CA LEU A 69 -5.16 19.09 12.88
C LEU A 69 -5.43 17.73 13.53
N GLU A 70 -4.50 16.79 13.41
CA GLU A 70 -4.54 15.50 14.09
C GLU A 70 -3.39 15.42 15.10
N GLN A 71 -3.68 14.93 16.31
CA GLN A 71 -2.71 14.78 17.39
C GLN A 71 -2.80 13.39 18.03
N GLU A 72 -1.65 12.72 18.15
CA GLU A 72 -1.49 11.41 18.79
C GLU A 72 -0.50 11.53 19.96
N TYR A 73 -0.96 11.21 21.17
CA TYR A 73 -0.16 11.28 22.40
C TYR A 73 0.62 9.97 22.62
N ARG A 74 1.88 9.96 22.18
CA ARG A 74 2.72 8.76 22.21
C ARG A 74 3.01 8.31 23.64
N GLY A 75 2.89 7.02 23.90
CA GLY A 75 3.08 6.42 25.23
C GLY A 75 1.88 6.55 26.18
N ARG A 76 0.77 7.17 25.75
CA ARG A 76 -0.44 7.33 26.60
C ARG A 76 -1.70 6.67 26.04
N SER A 77 -2.01 6.89 24.77
CA SER A 77 -3.20 6.29 24.14
C SER A 77 -3.02 6.22 22.63
N ALA A 78 -3.65 5.23 21.99
CA ALA A 78 -3.74 5.16 20.53
C ALA A 78 -4.82 6.09 19.94
N ALA A 79 -5.51 6.88 20.78
CA ALA A 79 -6.55 7.80 20.30
C ALA A 79 -5.93 8.98 19.55
N VAL A 80 -6.46 9.25 18.35
CA VAL A 80 -6.09 10.41 17.54
C VAL A 80 -7.15 11.50 17.74
N PHE A 81 -6.73 12.62 18.30
CA PHE A 81 -7.58 13.79 18.46
C PHE A 81 -7.59 14.59 17.16
N THR A 82 -8.78 14.96 16.67
CA THR A 82 -8.93 15.70 15.41
C THR A 82 -9.66 17.01 15.64
N ASP A 83 -9.01 18.11 15.28
CA ASP A 83 -9.59 19.44 15.17
C ASP A 83 -9.75 19.83 13.70
N SER A 84 -10.82 20.54 13.36
CA SER A 84 -11.02 21.07 12.01
C SER A 84 -11.74 22.41 12.04
N GLY A 85 -11.51 23.23 11.02
CA GLY A 85 -12.09 24.56 10.93
C GLY A 85 -11.46 25.38 9.81
N ARG A 86 -11.48 26.70 9.98
CA ARG A 86 -10.83 27.65 9.06
C ARG A 86 -9.55 28.17 9.68
N PHE A 87 -8.55 28.45 8.85
CA PHE A 87 -7.39 29.19 9.29
C PHE A 87 -7.39 30.59 8.67
N LEU A 88 -6.87 31.56 9.42
CA LEU A 88 -6.76 32.94 8.95
C LEU A 88 -5.29 33.36 8.91
N TRP A 89 -4.91 34.00 7.82
CA TRP A 89 -3.64 34.70 7.72
C TRP A 89 -3.66 35.95 8.61
N LYS A 90 -2.59 36.17 9.38
CA LYS A 90 -2.33 37.44 10.05
C LYS A 90 -1.86 38.48 9.03
N SER A 91 -1.83 39.75 9.45
CA SER A 91 -1.45 40.88 8.59
C SER A 91 -0.02 40.81 8.04
N ASP A 92 0.86 40.03 8.68
CA ASP A 92 2.25 39.82 8.25
C ASP A 92 2.40 38.92 7.00
N GLY A 93 1.31 38.27 6.56
CA GLY A 93 1.31 37.34 5.42
C GLY A 93 2.21 36.09 5.62
N ARG A 94 2.70 35.85 6.84
CA ARG A 94 3.62 34.75 7.20
C ARG A 94 3.04 33.87 8.28
N THR A 95 2.13 34.38 9.10
CA THR A 95 1.55 33.65 10.23
C THR A 95 0.11 33.27 9.92
N ILE A 96 -0.27 32.04 10.27
CA ILE A 96 -1.65 31.56 10.25
C ILE A 96 -2.14 31.25 11.66
N GLU A 97 -3.43 31.48 11.89
CA GLU A 97 -4.16 31.10 13.09
C GLU A 97 -5.18 30.02 12.73
N LEU A 98 -4.99 28.81 13.25
CA LEU A 98 -5.96 27.73 13.15
C LEU A 98 -7.13 28.04 14.11
N ARG A 99 -8.35 28.14 13.59
CA ARG A 99 -9.57 28.35 14.38
C ARG A 99 -10.47 27.11 14.29
N PRO A 100 -10.29 26.13 15.19
CA PRO A 100 -11.14 24.95 15.21
C PRO A 100 -12.57 25.33 15.62
N MET A 101 -13.56 24.51 15.24
CA MET A 101 -14.94 24.68 15.70
C MET A 101 -15.05 24.47 17.22
N ASN A 102 -14.36 23.45 17.72
CA ASN A 102 -14.22 23.11 19.13
C ASN A 102 -12.72 22.90 19.38
N GLY A 103 -12.10 23.64 20.29
CA GLY A 103 -10.67 23.48 20.60
C GLY A 103 -9.90 24.79 20.77
N GLU A 104 -8.61 24.68 21.09
CA GLU A 104 -7.73 25.82 21.27
C GLU A 104 -7.23 26.39 19.94
N ARG A 105 -7.12 27.71 19.86
CA ARG A 105 -6.48 28.36 18.71
C ARG A 105 -4.99 28.09 18.75
N ARG A 106 -4.41 27.79 17.58
CA ARG A 106 -2.96 27.59 17.42
C ARG A 106 -2.40 28.52 16.35
N LEU A 107 -1.21 29.03 16.60
CA LEU A 107 -0.48 29.91 15.69
C LEU A 107 0.66 29.14 15.06
N PHE A 108 0.83 29.30 13.74
CA PHE A 108 1.95 28.73 12.99
C PHE A 108 2.57 29.81 12.10
N SER A 109 3.90 29.87 12.08
CA SER A 109 4.64 30.58 11.02
C SER A 109 4.79 29.65 9.83
N VAL A 110 4.37 30.11 8.65
CA VAL A 110 4.47 29.38 7.38
C VAL A 110 5.80 29.70 6.72
N GLY A 111 6.64 28.69 6.56
CA GLY A 111 7.88 28.76 5.80
C GLY A 111 7.86 27.84 4.60
N GLU A 112 8.91 27.90 3.78
CA GLU A 112 9.09 26.96 2.68
C GLU A 112 9.18 25.54 3.23
N GLU A 113 8.29 24.67 2.77
CA GLU A 113 8.15 23.26 3.19
C GLU A 113 8.02 23.03 4.71
N LYS A 114 7.64 24.03 5.50
CA LYS A 114 7.48 23.85 6.95
C LYS A 114 6.44 24.75 7.61
N LEU A 115 5.90 24.28 8.74
CA LEU A 115 5.15 25.08 9.70
C LEU A 115 5.89 25.10 11.03
N THR A 116 6.19 26.27 11.57
CA THR A 116 6.75 26.41 12.92
C THR A 116 5.61 26.76 13.88
N MET A 117 5.32 25.89 14.84
CA MET A 117 4.34 26.17 15.90
C MET A 117 4.84 27.31 16.79
N LEU A 118 3.99 28.30 17.01
CA LEU A 118 4.29 29.51 17.79
C LEU A 118 3.62 29.46 19.17
N ASP A 119 4.17 30.23 20.11
CA ASP A 119 3.54 30.41 21.42
C ASP A 119 2.23 31.23 21.33
N LYS A 120 1.53 31.36 22.46
CA LYS A 120 0.27 32.14 22.56
C LYS A 120 0.39 33.62 22.16
N ASN A 121 1.61 34.16 22.14
CA ASN A 121 1.91 35.53 21.76
C ASN A 121 2.38 35.64 20.29
N GLY A 122 2.39 34.54 19.54
CA GLY A 122 2.86 34.48 18.14
C GLY A 122 4.39 34.53 18.01
N ARG A 123 5.14 34.17 19.05
CA ARG A 123 6.60 34.12 19.00
C ARG A 123 7.10 32.68 18.80
N PRO A 124 8.17 32.45 18.02
CA PRO A 124 8.78 31.14 17.91
C PRO A 124 9.30 30.65 19.27
N VAL A 125 9.13 29.36 19.55
CA VAL A 125 9.74 28.73 20.73
C VAL A 125 11.27 28.81 20.59
N ARG A 126 11.96 29.20 21.66
CA ARG A 126 13.43 29.34 21.71
C ARG A 126 14.05 28.26 22.59
N GLY A 127 15.36 28.07 22.44
CA GLY A 127 16.13 27.11 23.23
C GLY A 127 16.23 25.72 22.60
N PRO A 128 16.71 24.72 23.35
CA PRO A 128 17.03 23.39 22.81
C PRO A 128 15.84 22.67 22.14
N LEU A 129 14.62 22.98 22.56
CA LEU A 129 13.41 22.34 22.03
C LEU A 129 12.86 22.98 20.76
N ALA A 130 13.43 24.11 20.29
CA ALA A 130 12.86 24.90 19.20
C ALA A 130 12.65 24.07 17.90
N GLN A 131 13.56 23.16 17.58
CA GLN A 131 13.44 22.32 16.38
C GLN A 131 12.28 21.33 16.46
N HIS A 132 11.87 20.90 17.66
CA HIS A 132 10.74 19.98 17.84
C HIS A 132 9.38 20.65 17.60
N TYR A 133 9.32 21.98 17.47
CA TYR A 133 8.10 22.71 17.10
C TYR A 133 7.96 22.95 15.60
N ILE A 134 8.85 22.38 14.78
CA ILE A 134 8.80 22.48 13.32
C ILE A 134 8.12 21.24 12.76
N LEU A 135 7.04 21.45 12.00
CA LEU A 135 6.39 20.43 11.19
C LEU A 135 6.90 20.57 9.75
N THR A 136 7.26 19.47 9.12
CA THR A 136 7.77 19.44 7.75
C THR A 136 6.64 19.08 6.79
N LYS A 137 6.58 19.74 5.63
CA LYS A 137 5.61 19.45 4.58
C LYS A 137 5.84 18.03 4.07
N GLU A 138 4.83 17.19 4.16
CA GLU A 138 4.84 15.89 3.53
C GLU A 138 4.78 16.07 2.02
N ARG A 139 5.69 15.40 1.31
CA ARG A 139 5.63 15.30 -0.14
C ARG A 139 4.25 14.77 -0.57
N PRO A 140 3.55 15.40 -1.53
CA PRO A 140 2.27 14.89 -2.02
C PRO A 140 2.38 13.44 -2.50
N LEU A 141 1.40 12.61 -2.13
CA LEU A 141 1.47 11.16 -2.35
C LEU A 141 1.45 10.79 -3.85
N LEU A 142 0.62 11.46 -4.67
CA LEU A 142 0.49 11.13 -6.08
C LEU A 142 1.81 11.31 -6.87
N PRO A 143 2.52 12.46 -6.80
CA PRO A 143 3.85 12.60 -7.39
C PRO A 143 4.89 11.60 -6.89
N LEU A 144 4.80 11.17 -5.62
CA LEU A 144 5.65 10.11 -5.08
C LEU A 144 5.34 8.76 -5.75
N ILE A 145 4.06 8.38 -5.82
CA ILE A 145 3.61 7.15 -6.50
C ILE A 145 4.07 7.13 -7.95
N ASP A 146 3.90 8.24 -8.69
CA ASP A 146 4.32 8.33 -10.09
C ASP A 146 5.83 8.17 -10.29
N GLU A 147 6.64 8.73 -9.39
CA GLU A 147 8.08 8.52 -9.41
C GLU A 147 8.45 7.06 -9.15
N VAL A 148 7.84 6.48 -8.11
CA VAL A 148 8.09 5.09 -7.70
C VAL A 148 7.71 4.14 -8.82
N LEU A 149 6.53 4.29 -9.44
CA LEU A 149 6.10 3.47 -10.57
C LEU A 149 7.07 3.57 -11.76
N ARG A 150 7.56 4.77 -12.09
CA ARG A 150 8.60 4.93 -13.13
C ARG A 150 9.90 4.21 -12.77
N ALA A 151 10.31 4.22 -11.50
CA ALA A 151 11.47 3.48 -11.05
C ALA A 151 11.23 1.96 -11.11
N SER A 152 10.05 1.49 -10.72
CA SER A 152 9.63 0.10 -10.80
C SER A 152 9.64 -0.43 -12.23
N VAL A 153 9.17 0.36 -13.21
CA VAL A 153 9.29 0.01 -14.65
C VAL A 153 10.75 -0.28 -15.01
N ARG A 154 11.69 0.60 -14.64
CA ARG A 154 13.12 0.41 -14.96
C ARG A 154 13.70 -0.85 -14.30
N GLN A 155 13.39 -1.08 -13.02
CA GLN A 155 13.88 -2.24 -12.27
C GLN A 155 13.28 -3.56 -12.80
N SER A 156 11.98 -3.63 -13.05
CA SER A 156 11.34 -4.83 -13.56
C SER A 156 11.76 -5.17 -15.00
N LEU A 157 12.04 -4.16 -15.83
CA LEU A 157 12.67 -4.38 -17.15
C LEU A 157 14.09 -4.95 -17.02
N ALA A 158 14.89 -4.45 -16.07
CA ALA A 158 16.23 -4.98 -15.81
C ALA A 158 16.19 -6.44 -15.30
N MET A 159 15.28 -6.75 -14.36
CA MET A 159 15.01 -8.12 -13.90
C MET A 159 14.62 -9.03 -15.08
N ALA A 160 13.65 -8.60 -15.89
CA ALA A 160 13.15 -9.36 -17.03
C ALA A 160 14.28 -9.66 -18.03
N ARG A 161 15.10 -8.66 -18.37
CA ARG A 161 16.26 -8.82 -19.24
C ARG A 161 17.30 -9.80 -18.68
N SER A 162 17.56 -9.76 -17.37
CA SER A 162 18.52 -10.68 -16.73
C SER A 162 18.11 -12.16 -16.79
N LEU A 163 16.83 -12.43 -17.06
CA LEU A 163 16.25 -13.76 -17.14
C LEU A 163 15.69 -14.11 -18.54
N GLU A 164 15.88 -13.25 -19.54
CA GLU A 164 15.36 -13.42 -20.91
C GLU A 164 15.89 -14.74 -21.51
N GLU A 165 17.20 -14.94 -21.47
CA GLU A 165 17.90 -16.14 -22.00
C GLU A 165 17.87 -17.35 -21.06
N ARG A 166 17.06 -17.32 -20.00
CA ARG A 166 16.92 -18.41 -19.02
C ARG A 166 15.47 -18.91 -19.01
N PRO A 167 15.02 -19.62 -20.05
CA PRO A 167 13.65 -20.12 -20.13
C PRO A 167 13.34 -21.01 -18.93
N GLY A 168 12.11 -20.91 -18.42
CA GLY A 168 11.65 -21.67 -17.26
C GLY A 168 12.06 -21.11 -15.89
N MET A 169 12.92 -20.10 -15.82
CA MET A 169 13.30 -19.45 -14.55
C MET A 169 12.46 -18.19 -14.29
N LEU A 170 11.95 -18.04 -13.07
CA LEU A 170 11.23 -16.86 -12.60
C LEU A 170 11.89 -16.32 -11.32
N PRO A 171 11.92 -15.00 -11.10
CA PRO A 171 12.55 -14.44 -9.92
C PRO A 171 11.71 -14.78 -8.68
N ARG A 172 12.39 -15.22 -7.62
CA ARG A 172 11.76 -15.63 -6.36
C ARG A 172 12.13 -14.68 -5.22
N SER A 173 13.43 -14.58 -4.95
CA SER A 173 14.04 -13.87 -3.82
C SER A 173 15.51 -13.57 -4.12
N THR A 174 16.28 -13.09 -3.14
CA THR A 174 17.74 -13.20 -3.13
C THR A 174 18.25 -14.22 -2.11
N ASP A 175 19.52 -14.61 -2.23
CA ASP A 175 20.25 -15.26 -1.15
C ASP A 175 20.81 -14.21 -0.15
N LYS A 176 21.53 -14.68 0.87
CA LYS A 176 22.15 -13.82 1.90
C LYS A 176 23.24 -12.88 1.36
N ASN A 177 23.79 -13.15 0.17
CA ASN A 177 24.80 -12.32 -0.49
C ASN A 177 24.16 -11.33 -1.48
N GLY A 178 22.82 -11.32 -1.60
CA GLY A 178 22.09 -10.48 -2.54
C GLY A 178 22.04 -11.03 -3.96
N ALA A 179 22.49 -12.27 -4.20
CA ALA A 179 22.40 -12.90 -5.52
C ALA A 179 20.97 -13.37 -5.81
N LEU A 180 20.56 -13.29 -7.08
CA LEU A 180 19.22 -13.67 -7.52
C LEU A 180 18.95 -15.16 -7.28
N VAL A 181 17.93 -15.45 -6.49
CA VAL A 181 17.34 -16.78 -6.37
C VAL A 181 16.13 -16.86 -7.30
N THR A 182 16.14 -17.88 -8.15
CA THR A 182 15.06 -18.15 -9.11
C THR A 182 14.27 -19.39 -8.71
N CYS A 183 13.11 -19.55 -9.32
CA CYS A 183 12.26 -20.73 -9.19
C CYS A 183 11.76 -21.17 -10.58
N THR A 184 11.32 -22.42 -10.66
CA THR A 184 10.57 -22.93 -11.82
C THR A 184 9.09 -22.57 -11.69
N SER A 185 8.32 -22.85 -12.74
CA SER A 185 6.87 -22.62 -12.77
C SER A 185 6.12 -23.30 -11.62
N GLN A 186 6.58 -24.46 -11.17
CA GLN A 186 5.94 -25.27 -10.12
C GLN A 186 5.99 -24.62 -8.74
N TRP A 187 6.87 -23.65 -8.53
CA TRP A 187 6.94 -22.96 -7.25
C TRP A 187 5.77 -21.98 -7.11
N TRP A 188 5.12 -21.97 -5.95
CA TRP A 188 3.89 -21.20 -5.71
C TRP A 188 4.01 -19.70 -6.02
N THR A 189 5.22 -19.13 -5.96
CA THR A 189 5.45 -17.70 -6.27
C THR A 189 5.63 -17.39 -7.75
N SER A 190 5.55 -18.37 -8.65
CA SER A 190 5.87 -18.20 -10.07
C SER A 190 4.97 -17.18 -10.78
N GLY A 191 3.72 -17.01 -10.35
CA GLY A 191 2.78 -16.08 -10.96
C GLY A 191 2.97 -14.60 -10.62
N PHE A 192 3.75 -14.27 -9.58
CA PHE A 192 3.83 -12.88 -9.10
C PHE A 192 4.61 -11.96 -10.03
N PHE A 193 5.80 -12.36 -10.50
CA PHE A 193 6.59 -11.52 -11.39
C PHE A 193 5.92 -11.18 -12.73
N PRO A 194 5.35 -12.15 -13.49
CA PRO A 194 4.56 -11.80 -14.67
C PRO A 194 3.38 -10.87 -14.32
N GLY A 195 2.75 -11.05 -13.16
CA GLY A 195 1.73 -10.14 -12.66
C GLY A 195 2.23 -8.71 -12.41
N THR A 196 3.43 -8.55 -11.83
CA THR A 196 4.07 -7.24 -11.65
C THR A 196 4.32 -6.56 -12.99
N LEU A 197 4.79 -7.30 -14.00
CA LEU A 197 5.01 -6.78 -15.35
C LEU A 197 3.68 -6.30 -15.98
N TRP A 198 2.60 -7.06 -15.80
CA TRP A 198 1.26 -6.66 -16.27
C TRP A 198 0.75 -5.39 -15.62
N TYR A 199 0.85 -5.26 -14.29
CA TYR A 199 0.47 -4.03 -13.59
C TYR A 199 1.29 -2.82 -14.05
N LEU A 200 2.61 -2.99 -14.22
CA LEU A 200 3.46 -1.91 -14.69
C LEU A 200 3.17 -1.55 -16.16
N TYR A 201 2.79 -2.52 -17.00
CA TYR A 201 2.31 -2.25 -18.36
C TYR A 201 1.02 -1.42 -18.33
N GLU A 202 0.02 -1.85 -17.56
CA GLU A 202 -1.26 -1.13 -17.39
C GLU A 202 -1.05 0.32 -16.96
N SER A 203 -0.07 0.58 -16.09
CA SER A 203 0.24 1.94 -15.63
C SER A 203 1.04 2.80 -16.61
N SER A 204 1.83 2.21 -17.50
CA SER A 204 2.86 2.93 -18.27
C SER A 204 2.63 2.92 -19.77
N GLY A 205 1.85 1.97 -20.30
CA GLY A 205 1.71 1.74 -21.73
C GLY A 205 3.00 1.27 -22.41
N ASN A 206 4.01 0.81 -21.65
CA ASN A 206 5.32 0.44 -22.23
C ASN A 206 5.26 -0.93 -22.94
N ASP A 207 5.40 -0.95 -24.25
CA ASP A 207 5.33 -2.18 -25.06
C ASP A 207 6.44 -3.20 -24.75
N THR A 208 7.59 -2.76 -24.25
CA THR A 208 8.65 -3.69 -23.81
C THR A 208 8.22 -4.44 -22.54
N LEU A 209 7.51 -3.77 -21.63
CA LEU A 209 6.88 -4.44 -20.48
C LEU A 209 5.85 -5.45 -20.95
N ARG A 210 4.98 -5.09 -21.90
CA ARG A 210 4.01 -6.04 -22.47
C ARG A 210 4.70 -7.28 -23.04
N ARG A 211 5.73 -7.12 -23.87
CA ARG A 211 6.51 -8.24 -24.45
C ARG A 211 7.04 -9.17 -23.37
N TYR A 212 7.63 -8.61 -22.31
CA TYR A 212 8.13 -9.41 -21.21
C TYR A 212 6.98 -10.03 -20.38
N ALA A 213 5.90 -9.31 -20.13
CA ALA A 213 4.74 -9.82 -19.39
C ALA A 213 4.17 -11.06 -20.09
N GLU A 214 3.99 -11.01 -21.42
CA GLU A 214 3.57 -12.15 -22.24
C GLU A 214 4.57 -13.30 -22.16
N MET A 215 5.87 -13.03 -22.28
CA MET A 215 6.92 -14.05 -22.19
C MET A 215 6.95 -14.76 -20.83
N PHE A 216 6.94 -14.02 -19.72
CA PHE A 216 6.96 -14.60 -18.38
C PHE A 216 5.63 -15.25 -18.01
N THR A 217 4.50 -14.77 -18.54
CA THR A 217 3.19 -15.42 -18.36
C THR A 217 3.20 -16.81 -18.99
N ARG A 218 3.72 -16.97 -20.21
CA ARG A 218 3.84 -18.30 -20.85
C ARG A 218 4.70 -19.28 -20.07
N ARG A 219 5.67 -18.81 -19.25
CA ARG A 219 6.51 -19.70 -18.44
C ARG A 219 5.72 -20.48 -17.39
N VAL A 220 4.53 -20.02 -16.99
CA VAL A 220 3.69 -20.69 -15.99
C VAL A 220 2.50 -21.44 -16.58
N GLU A 221 2.41 -21.56 -17.92
CA GLU A 221 1.27 -22.18 -18.61
C GLU A 221 0.91 -23.59 -18.12
N ARG A 222 1.95 -24.41 -17.88
CA ARG A 222 1.80 -25.80 -17.42
C ARG A 222 0.99 -25.90 -16.12
N GLU A 223 1.05 -24.87 -15.29
CA GLU A 223 0.49 -24.87 -13.94
C GLU A 223 -1.04 -24.76 -13.95
N GLN A 224 -1.67 -24.54 -15.12
CA GLN A 224 -3.12 -24.66 -15.27
C GLN A 224 -3.65 -26.07 -14.95
N TYR A 225 -2.76 -27.08 -14.93
CA TYR A 225 -3.09 -28.48 -14.61
C TYR A 225 -2.66 -28.90 -13.20
N THR A 226 -2.22 -27.95 -12.36
CA THR A 226 -1.73 -28.23 -11.01
C THR A 226 -2.89 -28.57 -10.08
N THR A 227 -2.90 -29.80 -9.57
CA THR A 227 -3.98 -30.37 -8.73
C THR A 227 -3.52 -30.81 -7.35
N ASP A 228 -2.22 -30.71 -7.03
CA ASP A 228 -1.59 -31.20 -5.79
C ASP A 228 -1.39 -30.10 -4.72
N ASN A 229 -1.63 -28.85 -5.07
CA ASN A 229 -1.62 -27.70 -4.17
C ASN A 229 -2.63 -26.63 -4.59
N HIS A 230 -2.97 -25.75 -3.65
CA HIS A 230 -4.00 -24.73 -3.87
C HIS A 230 -3.48 -23.45 -4.53
N ASP A 231 -2.16 -23.28 -4.64
CA ASP A 231 -1.50 -22.04 -5.08
C ASP A 231 -1.64 -21.79 -6.59
N VAL A 232 -2.32 -22.68 -7.32
CA VAL A 232 -2.69 -22.48 -8.73
C VAL A 232 -3.38 -21.12 -8.95
N GLY A 233 -4.10 -20.59 -7.95
CA GLY A 233 -4.63 -19.22 -7.99
C GLY A 233 -3.51 -18.18 -8.06
N PHE A 234 -2.52 -18.20 -7.16
CA PHE A 234 -1.37 -17.30 -7.25
C PHE A 234 -0.57 -17.48 -8.54
N MET A 235 -0.41 -18.71 -9.02
CA MET A 235 0.41 -19.02 -10.18
C MET A 235 -0.26 -18.54 -11.48
N ILE A 236 -1.55 -18.85 -11.67
CA ILE A 236 -2.28 -18.58 -12.92
C ILE A 236 -3.08 -17.28 -12.86
N ASN A 237 -3.78 -16.98 -11.76
CA ASN A 237 -4.60 -15.78 -11.70
C ASN A 237 -3.76 -14.49 -11.70
N ASN A 238 -2.61 -14.48 -11.02
CA ASN A 238 -1.73 -13.30 -11.02
C ASN A 238 -1.05 -13.08 -12.37
N SER A 239 -0.85 -14.14 -13.16
CA SER A 239 -0.24 -14.10 -14.48
C SER A 239 -1.29 -14.00 -15.60
N TYR A 240 -1.86 -15.13 -16.03
CA TYR A 240 -2.90 -15.24 -17.05
C TYR A 240 -4.15 -14.43 -16.70
N GLY A 241 -4.53 -14.36 -15.42
CA GLY A 241 -5.72 -13.60 -15.01
C GLY A 241 -5.55 -12.10 -15.20
N ASN A 242 -4.36 -11.56 -14.95
CA ASN A 242 -4.04 -10.17 -15.28
C ASN A 242 -3.85 -9.95 -16.78
N ALA A 243 -3.19 -10.89 -17.49
CA ALA A 243 -3.07 -10.84 -18.94
C ALA A 243 -4.43 -10.72 -19.63
N TYR A 244 -5.39 -11.58 -19.26
CA TYR A 244 -6.74 -11.56 -19.80
C TYR A 244 -7.48 -10.26 -19.45
N ARG A 245 -7.43 -9.84 -18.18
CA ARG A 245 -8.08 -8.61 -17.69
C ARG A 245 -7.63 -7.37 -18.46
N ILE A 246 -6.35 -7.27 -18.78
CA ILE A 246 -5.75 -6.08 -19.40
C ILE A 246 -5.89 -6.12 -20.93
N THR A 247 -5.70 -7.27 -21.55
CA THR A 247 -5.64 -7.38 -23.02
C THR A 247 -6.95 -7.79 -23.68
N GLY A 248 -7.84 -8.46 -22.94
CA GLY A 248 -9.02 -9.12 -23.50
C GLY A 248 -8.72 -10.32 -24.39
N ASP A 249 -7.46 -10.75 -24.50
CA ASP A 249 -7.05 -11.81 -25.42
C ASP A 249 -7.56 -13.18 -24.96
N THR A 250 -8.40 -13.77 -25.81
CA THR A 250 -9.05 -15.06 -25.53
C THR A 250 -8.08 -16.24 -25.41
N LEU A 251 -6.83 -16.11 -25.85
CA LEU A 251 -5.78 -17.12 -25.66
C LEU A 251 -5.57 -17.47 -24.19
N TYR A 252 -5.74 -16.50 -23.28
CA TYR A 252 -5.57 -16.70 -21.85
C TYR A 252 -6.76 -17.39 -21.17
N ARG A 253 -7.95 -17.36 -21.79
CA ARG A 253 -9.21 -17.85 -21.18
C ARG A 253 -9.16 -19.34 -20.87
N ARG A 254 -8.61 -20.15 -21.78
CA ARG A 254 -8.57 -21.61 -21.61
C ARG A 254 -7.75 -22.02 -20.39
N ALA A 255 -6.61 -21.35 -20.18
CA ALA A 255 -5.77 -21.59 -19.01
C ALA A 255 -6.49 -21.23 -17.70
N LEU A 256 -7.26 -20.13 -17.67
CA LEU A 256 -8.05 -19.75 -16.49
C LEU A 256 -9.11 -20.79 -16.14
N LEU A 257 -9.86 -21.28 -17.15
CA LEU A 257 -10.86 -22.31 -16.94
C LEU A 257 -10.23 -23.62 -16.44
N ASN A 258 -9.14 -24.06 -17.08
CA ASN A 258 -8.43 -25.27 -16.68
C ASN A 258 -7.88 -25.16 -15.26
N ALA A 259 -7.23 -24.05 -14.93
CA ALA A 259 -6.71 -23.78 -13.59
C ALA A 259 -7.81 -23.77 -12.53
N SER A 260 -8.98 -23.20 -12.85
CA SER A 260 -10.13 -23.16 -11.93
C SER A 260 -10.70 -24.56 -11.68
N ARG A 261 -10.76 -25.40 -12.72
CA ARG A 261 -11.14 -26.80 -12.60
C ARG A 261 -10.12 -27.59 -11.78
N SER A 262 -8.83 -27.36 -11.99
CA SER A 262 -7.74 -27.97 -11.22
C SER A 262 -7.79 -27.57 -9.74
N LEU A 263 -8.07 -26.30 -9.42
CA LEU A 263 -8.28 -25.86 -8.04
C LEU A 263 -9.53 -26.52 -7.41
N LEU A 264 -10.61 -26.64 -8.19
CA LEU A 264 -11.87 -27.21 -7.71
C LEU A 264 -11.73 -28.70 -7.35
N THR A 265 -10.85 -29.47 -7.99
CA THR A 265 -10.63 -30.89 -7.62
C THR A 265 -10.15 -31.06 -6.18
N ARG A 266 -9.61 -29.99 -5.57
CA ARG A 266 -9.15 -29.97 -4.18
C ARG A 266 -10.26 -29.71 -3.17
N PHE A 267 -11.48 -29.39 -3.63
CA PHE A 267 -12.64 -29.12 -2.78
C PHE A 267 -13.17 -30.40 -2.14
N HIS A 268 -13.29 -30.40 -0.81
CA HIS A 268 -13.86 -31.52 -0.07
C HIS A 268 -15.28 -31.18 0.41
N PRO A 269 -16.33 -31.88 -0.06
CA PRO A 269 -17.72 -31.47 0.16
C PRO A 269 -18.15 -31.52 1.63
N VAL A 270 -17.65 -32.48 2.44
CA VAL A 270 -18.01 -32.58 3.87
C VAL A 270 -17.40 -31.45 4.70
N ILE A 271 -16.13 -31.10 4.43
CA ILE A 271 -15.42 -30.02 5.11
C ILE A 271 -15.91 -28.66 4.59
N GLY A 272 -16.24 -28.60 3.30
CA GLY A 272 -16.65 -27.38 2.61
C GLY A 272 -15.49 -26.45 2.24
N ALA A 273 -14.26 -26.97 2.10
CA ALA A 273 -13.08 -26.18 1.77
C ALA A 273 -12.15 -26.91 0.78
N THR A 274 -11.28 -26.16 0.12
CA THR A 274 -10.21 -26.71 -0.74
C THR A 274 -9.00 -27.07 0.09
N ARG A 275 -8.39 -28.23 -0.18
CA ARG A 275 -7.18 -28.68 0.50
C ARG A 275 -5.98 -27.82 0.11
N SER A 276 -5.17 -27.39 1.06
CA SER A 276 -4.05 -26.51 0.75
C SER A 276 -2.84 -27.21 0.14
N TRP A 277 -2.40 -28.33 0.72
CA TRP A 277 -1.35 -29.18 0.18
C TRP A 277 -1.61 -30.65 0.55
N ASP A 278 -1.00 -31.57 -0.21
CA ASP A 278 -1.20 -33.01 -0.02
C ASP A 278 -0.25 -33.61 1.02
N THR A 279 0.89 -32.97 1.27
CA THR A 279 1.96 -33.52 2.10
C THR A 279 1.75 -33.31 3.60
N HIS A 280 2.22 -34.28 4.38
CA HIS A 280 2.42 -34.16 5.82
C HIS A 280 3.81 -33.53 6.03
N THR A 281 3.92 -32.21 5.91
CA THR A 281 5.21 -31.57 6.12
C THR A 281 5.58 -31.58 7.61
N HIS A 282 6.86 -31.84 7.93
CA HIS A 282 7.46 -31.64 9.26
C HIS A 282 6.84 -32.43 10.42
N ASN A 283 6.59 -33.74 10.27
CA ASN A 283 6.02 -34.61 11.32
C ASN A 283 4.64 -34.14 11.85
N ARG A 284 3.94 -33.26 11.12
CA ARG A 284 2.60 -32.81 11.46
C ARG A 284 1.59 -33.64 10.67
N HIS A 285 0.94 -34.58 11.36
CA HIS A 285 -0.13 -35.40 10.81
C HIS A 285 -1.43 -34.57 10.69
N TRP A 286 -1.58 -33.87 9.56
CA TRP A 286 -2.82 -33.21 9.18
C TRP A 286 -3.62 -34.12 8.25
N GLN A 287 -4.88 -34.43 8.59
CA GLN A 287 -5.72 -35.20 7.68
C GLN A 287 -6.12 -34.35 6.46
N PHE A 288 -6.62 -33.13 6.71
CA PHE A 288 -6.97 -32.15 5.67
C PHE A 288 -6.57 -30.75 6.12
N ALA A 289 -5.46 -30.22 5.60
CA ALA A 289 -4.96 -28.89 5.97
C ALA A 289 -5.57 -27.79 5.10
N VAL A 290 -6.07 -26.73 5.74
CA VAL A 290 -6.46 -25.47 5.11
C VAL A 290 -5.66 -24.34 5.73
N ILE A 291 -4.95 -23.57 4.91
CA ILE A 291 -4.18 -22.40 5.32
C ILE A 291 -4.82 -21.10 4.86
N ILE A 292 -4.51 -20.01 5.56
CA ILE A 292 -5.21 -18.72 5.42
C ILE A 292 -4.97 -18.02 4.08
N ASP A 293 -3.80 -18.22 3.47
CA ASP A 293 -3.46 -17.85 2.08
C ASP A 293 -4.37 -18.49 1.03
N ASN A 294 -4.98 -19.64 1.32
CA ASN A 294 -5.94 -20.27 0.42
C ASN A 294 -7.15 -19.36 0.13
N MET A 295 -7.43 -18.38 0.99
CA MET A 295 -8.43 -17.33 0.70
C MET A 295 -8.10 -16.51 -0.55
N MET A 296 -6.82 -16.28 -0.83
CA MET A 296 -6.36 -15.53 -2.00
C MET A 296 -6.64 -16.28 -3.30
N ASN A 297 -6.58 -17.61 -3.25
CA ASN A 297 -6.77 -18.47 -4.39
C ASN A 297 -8.25 -18.63 -4.79
N MET A 298 -9.18 -18.25 -3.90
CA MET A 298 -10.62 -18.22 -4.23
C MET A 298 -10.96 -17.17 -5.29
N GLU A 299 -10.10 -16.16 -5.49
CA GLU A 299 -10.29 -15.18 -6.55
C GLU A 299 -10.30 -15.82 -7.95
N LEU A 300 -9.48 -16.85 -8.19
CA LEU A 300 -9.47 -17.59 -9.45
C LEU A 300 -10.86 -18.20 -9.74
N LEU A 301 -11.44 -18.87 -8.75
CA LEU A 301 -12.78 -19.46 -8.86
C LEU A 301 -13.84 -18.38 -9.12
N LEU A 302 -13.83 -17.29 -8.35
CA LEU A 302 -14.83 -16.23 -8.46
C LEU A 302 -14.77 -15.47 -9.79
N ARG A 303 -13.57 -15.19 -10.31
CA ARG A 303 -13.40 -14.60 -11.65
C ARG A 303 -13.92 -15.54 -12.73
N SER A 304 -13.55 -16.81 -12.67
CA SER A 304 -13.97 -17.81 -13.65
C SER A 304 -15.47 -18.13 -13.59
N ALA A 305 -16.10 -18.02 -12.42
CA ALA A 305 -17.53 -18.29 -12.27
C ALA A 305 -18.37 -17.38 -13.18
N ALA A 306 -18.07 -16.08 -13.16
CA ALA A 306 -18.76 -15.09 -13.99
C ALA A 306 -18.39 -15.24 -15.48
N GLU A 307 -17.10 -15.44 -15.76
CA GLU A 307 -16.58 -15.54 -17.14
C GLU A 307 -17.10 -16.77 -17.89
N PHE A 308 -17.27 -17.91 -17.20
CA PHE A 308 -17.62 -19.19 -17.82
C PHE A 308 -19.02 -19.70 -17.45
N SER A 309 -19.82 -18.93 -16.70
CA SER A 309 -21.14 -19.35 -16.22
C SER A 309 -21.09 -20.68 -15.43
N GLU A 310 -20.10 -20.83 -14.56
CA GLU A 310 -19.84 -22.04 -13.75
C GLU A 310 -20.22 -21.78 -12.27
N PRO A 311 -21.48 -21.99 -11.84
CA PRO A 311 -21.95 -21.64 -10.49
C PRO A 311 -21.28 -22.47 -9.39
N SER A 312 -20.75 -23.64 -9.72
CA SER A 312 -19.98 -24.50 -8.81
C SER A 312 -18.75 -23.77 -8.25
N PHE A 313 -18.11 -22.90 -9.04
CA PHE A 313 -16.96 -22.11 -8.61
C PHE A 313 -17.34 -21.09 -7.53
N THR A 314 -18.45 -20.36 -7.70
CA THR A 314 -18.94 -19.44 -6.66
C THR A 314 -19.36 -20.20 -5.40
N ALA A 315 -20.03 -21.34 -5.54
CA ALA A 315 -20.47 -22.15 -4.41
C ALA A 315 -19.27 -22.66 -3.58
N ALA A 316 -18.23 -23.19 -4.24
CA ALA A 316 -17.01 -23.66 -3.59
C ALA A 316 -16.26 -22.51 -2.89
N ALA A 317 -16.11 -21.35 -3.54
CA ALA A 317 -15.46 -20.19 -2.94
C ALA A 317 -16.19 -19.66 -1.70
N ARG A 318 -17.53 -19.56 -1.76
CA ARG A 318 -18.35 -19.12 -0.60
C ARG A 318 -18.29 -20.13 0.54
N SER A 319 -18.35 -21.43 0.22
CA SER A 319 -18.21 -22.50 1.20
C SER A 319 -16.85 -22.43 1.90
N HIS A 320 -15.76 -22.35 1.12
CA HIS A 320 -14.40 -22.23 1.65
C HIS A 320 -14.29 -21.02 2.59
N ALA A 321 -14.69 -19.84 2.12
CA ALA A 321 -14.62 -18.62 2.91
C ALA A 321 -15.46 -18.70 4.20
N GLY A 322 -16.63 -19.34 4.16
CA GLY A 322 -17.47 -19.57 5.33
C GLY A 322 -16.83 -20.47 6.38
N VAL A 323 -16.21 -21.57 5.94
CA VAL A 323 -15.46 -22.50 6.80
C VAL A 323 -14.25 -21.79 7.43
N THR A 324 -13.47 -21.08 6.62
CA THR A 324 -12.30 -20.31 7.07
C THR A 324 -12.71 -19.22 8.08
N MET A 325 -13.79 -18.48 7.82
CA MET A 325 -14.31 -17.47 8.76
C MET A 325 -14.67 -18.07 10.12
N ARG A 326 -15.28 -19.26 10.14
CA ARG A 326 -15.71 -19.93 11.39
C ARG A 326 -14.55 -20.47 12.22
N HIS A 327 -13.48 -20.98 11.58
CA HIS A 327 -12.50 -21.80 12.28
C HIS A 327 -11.09 -21.22 12.34
N HIS A 328 -10.68 -20.37 11.38
CA HIS A 328 -9.34 -19.77 11.36
C HIS A 328 -9.19 -18.56 12.27
N PHE A 329 -10.27 -17.89 12.67
CA PHE A 329 -10.18 -16.66 13.44
C PHE A 329 -10.40 -16.87 14.94
N ARG A 330 -9.63 -16.12 15.72
CA ARG A 330 -9.76 -15.98 17.17
C ARG A 330 -10.71 -14.81 17.48
N PRO A 331 -11.26 -14.73 18.71
CA PRO A 331 -12.23 -13.68 19.07
C PRO A 331 -11.72 -12.24 18.88
N ASN A 332 -10.41 -12.01 19.01
CA ASN A 332 -9.79 -10.69 18.86
C ASN A 332 -9.50 -10.30 17.39
N GLY A 333 -9.93 -11.10 16.41
CA GLY A 333 -9.72 -10.84 14.99
C GLY A 333 -8.42 -11.40 14.41
N SER A 334 -7.50 -11.93 15.23
CA SER A 334 -6.30 -12.59 14.73
C SER A 334 -6.60 -13.99 14.16
N SER A 335 -5.80 -14.43 13.19
CA SER A 335 -5.97 -15.74 12.56
C SER A 335 -4.92 -16.75 13.01
N TYR A 336 -5.32 -18.02 13.09
CA TYR A 336 -4.39 -19.14 12.92
C TYR A 336 -3.85 -19.13 11.49
N HIS A 337 -2.70 -19.77 11.28
CA HIS A 337 -2.20 -20.01 9.93
C HIS A 337 -2.85 -21.27 9.36
N VAL A 338 -2.76 -22.41 10.06
CA VAL A 338 -3.27 -23.72 9.60
C VAL A 338 -4.45 -24.17 10.46
N VAL A 339 -5.52 -24.64 9.83
CA VAL A 339 -6.55 -25.45 10.49
C VAL A 339 -6.62 -26.79 9.78
N SER A 340 -6.51 -27.89 10.55
CA SER A 340 -6.69 -29.23 10.02
C SER A 340 -8.02 -29.82 10.44
N TYR A 341 -8.73 -30.38 9.47
CA TYR A 341 -10.06 -30.96 9.61
C TYR A 341 -9.99 -32.48 9.53
N ASP A 342 -10.84 -33.12 10.32
CA ASP A 342 -11.10 -34.55 10.22
C ASP A 342 -11.91 -34.83 8.94
N THR A 343 -11.43 -35.73 8.08
CA THR A 343 -12.00 -35.93 6.74
C THR A 343 -13.36 -36.63 6.76
N VAL A 344 -13.71 -37.28 7.87
CA VAL A 344 -14.99 -37.97 8.03
C VAL A 344 -16.06 -37.03 8.56
N THR A 345 -15.76 -36.31 9.65
CA THR A 345 -16.73 -35.46 10.36
C THR A 345 -16.79 -34.02 9.85
N GLY A 346 -15.75 -33.57 9.13
CA GLY A 346 -15.61 -32.18 8.69
C GLY A 346 -15.25 -31.19 9.82
N GLN A 347 -15.01 -31.67 11.04
CA GLN A 347 -14.70 -30.81 12.18
C GLN A 347 -13.19 -30.52 12.32
N PRO A 348 -12.80 -29.33 12.79
CA PRO A 348 -11.39 -29.03 13.04
C PRO A 348 -10.86 -29.87 14.20
N HIS A 349 -9.78 -30.61 14.00
CA HIS A 349 -9.09 -31.37 15.05
C HIS A 349 -7.77 -30.73 15.48
N ARG A 350 -7.22 -29.78 14.69
CA ARG A 350 -6.01 -29.00 15.02
C ARG A 350 -6.09 -27.58 14.49
N LYS A 351 -5.58 -26.62 15.27
CA LYS A 351 -5.36 -25.22 14.85
C LYS A 351 -3.94 -24.80 15.22
N GLN A 352 -3.12 -24.46 14.23
CA GLN A 352 -1.67 -24.39 14.38
C GLN A 352 -1.05 -23.32 13.47
N THR A 353 0.28 -23.25 13.49
CA THR A 353 1.07 -22.50 12.53
C THR A 353 2.06 -23.38 11.76
N ALA A 354 2.36 -23.00 10.51
CA ALA A 354 3.47 -23.55 9.75
C ALA A 354 4.65 -22.56 9.66
N GLN A 355 4.37 -21.26 9.57
CA GLN A 355 5.40 -20.23 9.32
C GLN A 355 5.45 -19.13 10.39
N GLY A 356 4.45 -19.06 11.29
CA GLY A 356 4.44 -18.10 12.40
C GLY A 356 5.30 -18.52 13.57
N TYR A 357 5.45 -17.63 14.54
CA TYR A 357 6.24 -17.85 15.76
C TYR A 357 5.72 -19.01 16.61
N SER A 358 4.41 -19.10 16.83
CA SER A 358 3.78 -20.19 17.59
C SER A 358 2.37 -20.50 17.09
N ASP A 359 1.80 -21.64 17.47
CA ASP A 359 0.41 -21.99 17.10
C ASP A 359 -0.61 -20.94 17.60
N SER A 360 -0.28 -20.23 18.68
CA SER A 360 -1.06 -19.13 19.25
C SER A 360 -0.74 -17.75 18.66
N SER A 361 0.34 -17.61 17.89
CA SER A 361 0.77 -16.31 17.37
C SER A 361 -0.06 -15.81 16.19
N ALA A 362 0.10 -14.52 15.89
CA ALA A 362 -0.44 -13.82 14.74
C ALA A 362 0.67 -13.50 13.73
N TRP A 363 0.99 -14.49 12.88
CA TRP A 363 1.89 -14.31 11.74
C TRP A 363 1.40 -13.21 10.80
N ALA A 364 2.21 -12.18 10.56
CA ALA A 364 1.75 -10.92 9.98
C ALA A 364 1.22 -11.08 8.56
N ARG A 365 1.92 -11.83 7.71
CA ARG A 365 1.44 -12.11 6.35
C ARG A 365 0.19 -12.99 6.33
N GLY A 366 0.00 -13.86 7.31
CA GLY A 366 -1.26 -14.60 7.48
C GLY A 366 -2.45 -13.69 7.77
N GLN A 367 -2.24 -12.65 8.59
CA GLN A 367 -3.27 -11.64 8.84
C GLN A 367 -3.57 -10.84 7.57
N ALA A 368 -2.51 -10.49 6.81
CA ALA A 368 -2.62 -9.79 5.55
C ALA A 368 -3.44 -10.59 4.51
N TRP A 369 -3.22 -11.90 4.39
CA TRP A 369 -4.01 -12.79 3.55
C TRP A 369 -5.47 -12.87 3.95
N GLY A 370 -5.75 -12.94 5.25
CA GLY A 370 -7.12 -12.87 5.75
C GLY A 370 -7.79 -11.56 5.37
N LEU A 371 -7.13 -10.42 5.64
CA LEU A 371 -7.65 -9.09 5.34
C LEU A 371 -7.96 -8.93 3.84
N TYR A 372 -6.99 -9.27 2.98
CA TYR A 372 -7.15 -9.20 1.53
C TYR A 372 -8.23 -10.16 1.05
N GLY A 373 -8.16 -11.43 1.47
CA GLY A 373 -9.06 -12.48 1.03
C GLY A 373 -10.53 -12.17 1.34
N PHE A 374 -10.84 -11.70 2.56
CA PHE A 374 -12.22 -11.34 2.90
C PHE A 374 -12.69 -10.04 2.23
N THR A 375 -11.78 -9.08 1.99
CA THR A 375 -12.09 -7.90 1.16
C THR A 375 -12.44 -8.31 -0.27
N MET A 376 -11.66 -9.23 -0.86
CA MET A 376 -11.88 -9.80 -2.18
C MET A 376 -13.20 -10.58 -2.25
N MET A 377 -13.51 -11.40 -1.24
CA MET A 377 -14.80 -12.11 -1.17
C MET A 377 -15.98 -11.14 -1.20
N TYR A 378 -15.90 -10.00 -0.49
CA TYR A 378 -16.94 -8.98 -0.54
C TYR A 378 -17.04 -8.32 -1.92
N ARG A 379 -15.92 -8.03 -2.59
CA ARG A 379 -15.91 -7.47 -3.97
C ARG A 379 -16.79 -8.30 -4.91
N PHE A 380 -16.64 -9.62 -4.90
CA PHE A 380 -17.34 -10.51 -5.82
C PHE A 380 -18.76 -10.89 -5.38
N THR A 381 -19.00 -11.06 -4.08
CA THR A 381 -20.28 -11.63 -3.59
C THR A 381 -21.23 -10.60 -3.02
N ARG A 382 -20.73 -9.42 -2.62
CA ARG A 382 -21.45 -8.38 -1.87
C ARG A 382 -22.07 -8.88 -0.55
N ASP A 383 -21.63 -10.04 -0.05
CA ASP A 383 -22.11 -10.59 1.21
C ASP A 383 -21.49 -9.84 2.39
N THR A 384 -22.32 -9.09 3.12
CA THR A 384 -21.87 -8.21 4.20
C THR A 384 -21.17 -8.95 5.34
N ALA A 385 -21.29 -10.28 5.45
CA ALA A 385 -20.48 -11.05 6.40
C ALA A 385 -18.98 -10.93 6.11
N TYR A 386 -18.59 -10.87 4.84
CA TYR A 386 -17.18 -10.81 4.45
C TYR A 386 -16.57 -9.43 4.71
N VAL A 387 -17.27 -8.33 4.44
CA VAL A 387 -16.76 -6.98 4.77
C VAL A 387 -16.63 -6.81 6.28
N ARG A 388 -17.59 -7.30 7.08
CA ARG A 388 -17.48 -7.29 8.56
C ARG A 388 -16.30 -8.11 9.06
N GLN A 389 -16.02 -9.24 8.43
CA GLN A 389 -14.83 -10.04 8.78
C GLN A 389 -13.55 -9.30 8.42
N ALA A 390 -13.47 -8.70 7.23
CA ALA A 390 -12.32 -7.89 6.82
C ALA A 390 -12.09 -6.70 7.77
N GLU A 391 -13.16 -6.01 8.19
CA GLU A 391 -13.10 -4.94 9.19
C GLU A 391 -12.56 -5.41 10.54
N ARG A 392 -12.99 -6.59 11.03
CA ARG A 392 -12.46 -7.17 12.28
C ARG A 392 -10.97 -7.50 12.19
N ILE A 393 -10.51 -8.00 11.04
CA ILE A 393 -9.09 -8.28 10.81
C ILE A 393 -8.29 -6.97 10.74
N ALA A 394 -8.84 -5.96 10.05
CA ALA A 394 -8.24 -4.62 10.02
C ALA A 394 -8.15 -4.04 11.44
N ASP A 395 -9.19 -4.12 12.26
CA ASP A 395 -9.17 -3.64 13.65
C ASP A 395 -8.05 -4.31 14.45
N PHE A 396 -7.87 -5.63 14.30
CA PHE A 396 -6.77 -6.35 14.93
C PHE A 396 -5.42 -5.80 14.49
N ILE A 397 -5.17 -5.68 13.18
CA ILE A 397 -3.88 -5.24 12.63
C ILE A 397 -3.56 -3.80 13.02
N LEU A 398 -4.51 -2.89 12.80
CA LEU A 398 -4.31 -1.44 12.89
C LEU A 398 -4.18 -0.96 14.33
N HIS A 399 -4.89 -1.59 15.26
CA HIS A 399 -4.85 -1.26 16.68
C HIS A 399 -3.93 -2.19 17.48
N HIS A 400 -3.15 -3.05 16.81
CA HIS A 400 -2.21 -3.91 17.51
C HIS A 400 -1.12 -3.06 18.18
N PRO A 401 -0.84 -3.21 19.48
CA PRO A 401 0.13 -2.37 20.19
C PRO A 401 1.57 -2.52 19.68
N ARG A 402 1.85 -3.59 18.92
CA ARG A 402 3.15 -3.86 18.30
C ARG A 402 3.19 -3.56 16.80
N LEU A 403 2.16 -2.92 16.23
CA LEU A 403 2.27 -2.34 14.88
C LEU A 403 3.20 -1.12 14.95
N PRO A 404 4.36 -1.12 14.27
CA PRO A 404 5.36 -0.09 14.53
C PRO A 404 4.98 1.28 13.94
N ALA A 405 5.71 2.32 14.33
CA ALA A 405 5.39 3.70 13.96
C ALA A 405 5.34 3.92 12.43
N ASP A 406 6.25 3.30 11.69
CA ASP A 406 6.34 3.31 10.22
C ASP A 406 5.29 2.43 9.52
N LYS A 407 4.44 1.76 10.29
CA LYS A 407 3.31 0.92 9.85
C LYS A 407 3.69 -0.29 9.02
N VAL A 408 4.98 -0.66 8.97
CA VAL A 408 5.43 -1.93 8.39
C VAL A 408 5.51 -2.97 9.52
N PRO A 409 4.70 -4.04 9.51
CA PRO A 409 4.65 -4.97 10.63
C PRO A 409 5.96 -5.76 10.77
N TYR A 410 6.23 -6.22 11.98
CA TYR A 410 7.15 -7.34 12.21
C TYR A 410 6.64 -8.60 11.50
N TRP A 411 7.50 -9.58 11.23
CA TRP A 411 7.11 -10.82 10.56
C TRP A 411 6.00 -11.62 11.28
N ASP A 412 5.94 -11.50 12.60
CA ASP A 412 4.88 -12.02 13.45
C ASP A 412 4.59 -10.98 14.54
N PHE A 413 3.32 -10.69 14.75
CA PHE A 413 2.89 -9.72 15.75
C PHE A 413 3.25 -10.16 17.17
N ASP A 414 3.45 -11.46 17.41
CA ASP A 414 3.83 -12.05 18.69
C ASP A 414 5.31 -12.43 18.81
N ALA A 415 6.17 -11.99 17.88
CA ALA A 415 7.59 -12.34 17.93
C ALA A 415 8.24 -11.88 19.26
N PRO A 416 9.00 -12.76 19.95
CA PRO A 416 9.53 -12.47 21.29
C PRO A 416 10.69 -11.48 21.24
N SER A 417 11.33 -11.31 20.09
CA SER A 417 12.47 -10.42 19.90
C SER A 417 12.06 -9.00 19.53
N ILE A 418 10.77 -8.64 19.54
CA ILE A 418 10.32 -7.25 19.33
C ILE A 418 10.91 -6.37 20.45
N PRO A 419 11.56 -5.21 20.13
CA PRO A 419 11.50 -4.49 18.85
C PRO A 419 12.56 -4.85 17.79
N ASP A 420 13.48 -5.77 18.07
CA ASP A 420 14.57 -6.20 17.18
C ASP A 420 14.17 -7.33 16.20
N ALA A 421 12.92 -7.77 16.22
CA ALA A 421 12.39 -8.74 15.27
C ALA A 421 12.48 -8.19 13.82
N PRO A 422 12.73 -9.05 12.81
CA PRO A 422 12.73 -8.60 11.44
C PRO A 422 11.34 -8.14 10.99
N ARG A 423 11.31 -7.15 10.10
CA ARG A 423 10.10 -6.65 9.45
C ARG A 423 9.64 -7.59 8.34
N ASP A 424 8.39 -7.46 7.93
CA ASP A 424 7.88 -8.11 6.74
C ASP A 424 7.19 -7.11 5.80
N ALA A 425 8.00 -6.54 4.90
CA ALA A 425 7.54 -5.59 3.87
C ALA A 425 6.45 -6.20 2.97
N SER A 426 6.48 -7.51 2.74
CA SER A 426 5.44 -8.20 1.97
C SER A 426 4.07 -8.09 2.65
N ALA A 427 4.00 -8.30 3.97
CA ALA A 427 2.76 -8.13 4.73
C ALA A 427 2.25 -6.69 4.67
N ALA A 428 3.13 -5.68 4.78
CA ALA A 428 2.73 -4.28 4.60
C ALA A 428 2.15 -4.00 3.21
N ALA A 429 2.77 -4.52 2.14
CA ALA A 429 2.29 -4.32 0.78
C ALA A 429 0.90 -4.94 0.55
N ILE A 430 0.67 -6.14 1.07
CA ILE A 430 -0.62 -6.83 1.01
C ILE A 430 -1.69 -6.08 1.82
N ILE A 431 -1.35 -5.67 3.05
CA ILE A 431 -2.24 -4.89 3.92
C ILE A 431 -2.63 -3.58 3.24
N ALA A 432 -1.66 -2.83 2.69
CA ALA A 432 -1.94 -1.58 1.99
C ALA A 432 -2.91 -1.79 0.83
N SER A 433 -2.65 -2.77 -0.04
CA SER A 433 -3.53 -3.09 -1.17
C SER A 433 -4.96 -3.43 -0.73
N ALA A 434 -5.08 -4.22 0.35
CA ALA A 434 -6.37 -4.63 0.89
C ALA A 434 -7.12 -3.47 1.55
N LEU A 435 -6.46 -2.64 2.36
CA LEU A 435 -7.05 -1.48 3.01
C LEU A 435 -7.56 -0.45 2.00
N ILE A 436 -6.81 -0.20 0.93
CA ILE A 436 -7.24 0.73 -0.13
C ILE A 436 -8.55 0.24 -0.77
N GLU A 437 -8.65 -1.05 -1.07
CA GLU A 437 -9.88 -1.60 -1.61
C GLU A 437 -11.02 -1.62 -0.57
N LEU A 438 -10.74 -2.06 0.65
CA LEU A 438 -11.72 -2.13 1.73
C LEU A 438 -12.31 -0.74 2.03
N SER A 439 -11.52 0.33 1.90
CA SER A 439 -11.96 1.72 2.07
C SER A 439 -13.13 2.12 1.14
N ARG A 440 -13.32 1.40 0.03
CA ARG A 440 -14.43 1.63 -0.91
C ARG A 440 -15.75 1.02 -0.44
N TYR A 441 -15.73 0.23 0.63
CA TYR A 441 -16.86 -0.56 1.13
C TYR A 441 -17.28 -0.22 2.55
N THR A 442 -16.60 0.71 3.21
CA THR A 442 -16.79 1.00 4.64
C THR A 442 -17.26 2.42 4.91
N ALA A 443 -17.69 2.66 6.15
CA ALA A 443 -18.14 3.96 6.60
C ALA A 443 -17.03 5.04 6.47
N PRO A 444 -17.39 6.33 6.31
CA PRO A 444 -16.43 7.40 6.08
C PRO A 444 -15.27 7.47 7.09
N GLU A 445 -15.52 7.17 8.37
CA GLU A 445 -14.53 7.16 9.44
C GLU A 445 -13.47 6.09 9.20
N ARG A 446 -13.92 4.84 8.97
CA ARG A 446 -13.05 3.70 8.67
C ARG A 446 -12.34 3.88 7.34
N ARG A 447 -13.01 4.42 6.32
CA ARG A 447 -12.39 4.80 5.04
C ARG A 447 -11.18 5.71 5.25
N ARG A 448 -11.32 6.76 6.06
CA ARG A 448 -10.22 7.71 6.35
C ARG A 448 -9.06 7.02 7.03
N GLU A 449 -9.32 6.21 8.05
CA GLU A 449 -8.30 5.46 8.76
C GLU A 449 -7.54 4.50 7.83
N TYR A 450 -8.26 3.69 7.05
CA TYR A 450 -7.67 2.71 6.14
C TYR A 450 -6.79 3.36 5.09
N LEU A 451 -7.27 4.44 4.45
CA LEU A 451 -6.47 5.18 3.48
C LEU A 451 -5.26 5.84 4.12
N ARG A 452 -5.37 6.35 5.36
CA ARG A 452 -4.23 6.91 6.08
C ARG A 452 -3.18 5.87 6.40
N ILE A 453 -3.56 4.69 6.89
CA ILE A 453 -2.58 3.63 7.17
C ILE A 453 -1.96 3.11 5.88
N ALA A 454 -2.75 2.90 4.82
CA ALA A 454 -2.23 2.48 3.52
C ALA A 454 -1.25 3.52 2.94
N GLU A 455 -1.54 4.82 3.06
CA GLU A 455 -0.61 5.89 2.70
C GLU A 455 0.70 5.79 3.49
N LEU A 456 0.64 5.64 4.82
CA LEU A 456 1.84 5.53 5.66
C LEU A 456 2.68 4.31 5.26
N GLN A 457 2.05 3.17 5.02
CA GLN A 457 2.72 1.96 4.51
C GLN A 457 3.36 2.22 3.14
N LEU A 458 2.65 2.82 2.19
CA LEU A 458 3.19 3.12 0.87
C LEU A 458 4.36 4.09 0.94
N ARG A 459 4.33 5.08 1.84
CA ARG A 459 5.44 6.01 2.07
C ARG A 459 6.65 5.29 2.65
N SER A 460 6.47 4.47 3.67
CA SER A 460 7.54 3.67 4.27
C SER A 460 8.15 2.72 3.25
N LEU A 461 7.33 1.96 2.53
CA LEU A 461 7.78 1.04 1.48
C LEU A 461 8.45 1.75 0.31
N SER A 462 8.10 3.00 0.04
CA SER A 462 8.73 3.82 -1.02
C SER A 462 10.03 4.50 -0.57
N SER A 463 10.30 4.53 0.73
CA SER A 463 11.47 5.20 1.32
C SER A 463 12.76 4.45 1.02
N PRO A 464 13.93 5.11 1.13
CA PRO A 464 15.23 4.44 0.99
C PRO A 464 15.47 3.29 1.97
N GLU A 465 14.70 3.18 3.06
CA GLU A 465 14.79 2.09 4.04
C GLU A 465 14.31 0.76 3.45
N TYR A 466 13.17 0.77 2.73
CA TYR A 466 12.54 -0.45 2.23
C TYR A 466 12.66 -0.63 0.71
N ARG A 467 12.81 0.47 -0.04
CA ARG A 467 12.89 0.43 -1.49
C ARG A 467 14.34 0.31 -1.94
N ASN A 468 14.60 -0.70 -2.75
CA ASN A 468 15.91 -0.87 -3.37
C ASN A 468 16.16 0.24 -4.41
N ALA A 469 17.40 0.73 -4.46
CA ALA A 469 17.83 1.60 -5.54
C ALA A 469 17.86 0.82 -6.86
N PRO A 470 17.56 1.44 -8.02
CA PRO A 470 17.65 0.77 -9.31
C PRO A 470 19.01 0.09 -9.53
N GLY A 471 19.01 -1.18 -9.96
CA GLY A 471 20.23 -1.97 -10.18
C GLY A 471 20.79 -2.68 -8.95
N THR A 472 20.20 -2.51 -7.77
CA THR A 472 20.62 -3.19 -6.53
C THR A 472 19.71 -4.38 -6.19
N HIS A 473 20.14 -5.26 -5.27
CA HIS A 473 19.36 -6.41 -4.76
C HIS A 473 18.69 -7.23 -5.87
N ALA A 474 19.47 -7.61 -6.87
CA ALA A 474 19.02 -8.37 -8.03
C ALA A 474 17.81 -7.78 -8.79
N ASN A 475 17.59 -6.46 -8.72
CA ASN A 475 16.48 -5.74 -9.36
C ASN A 475 15.08 -5.92 -8.74
N PHE A 476 14.97 -6.50 -7.54
CA PHE A 476 13.70 -6.44 -6.79
C PHE A 476 13.38 -5.01 -6.35
N LEU A 477 12.08 -4.69 -6.20
CA LEU A 477 11.63 -3.35 -5.81
C LEU A 477 11.82 -3.12 -4.31
N LEU A 478 11.40 -4.08 -3.49
CA LEU A 478 11.45 -4.00 -2.04
C LEU A 478 12.50 -4.94 -1.43
N ARG A 479 12.91 -4.64 -0.21
CA ARG A 479 13.69 -5.53 0.69
C ARG A 479 12.96 -5.68 2.03
N HIS A 480 13.58 -6.39 2.98
CA HIS A 480 13.05 -6.61 4.33
C HIS A 480 11.72 -7.37 4.38
N SER A 481 11.59 -8.43 3.57
CA SER A 481 10.50 -9.40 3.71
C SER A 481 10.99 -10.67 4.41
N VAL A 482 10.06 -11.41 5.00
CA VAL A 482 10.35 -12.67 5.69
C VAL A 482 9.47 -13.79 5.14
N GLY A 483 10.04 -14.73 4.39
CA GLY A 483 9.37 -15.92 3.90
C GLY A 483 8.99 -16.85 5.06
N SER A 484 9.95 -17.49 5.71
CA SER A 484 9.65 -18.36 6.84
C SER A 484 10.81 -18.59 7.78
N ILE A 485 10.76 -17.94 8.95
CA ILE A 485 11.76 -18.11 10.01
C ILE A 485 11.81 -19.55 10.56
N PRO A 486 10.68 -20.23 10.86
CA PRO A 486 10.73 -21.63 11.33
C PRO A 486 11.45 -22.60 10.39
N HIS A 487 11.50 -22.28 9.10
CA HIS A 487 12.15 -23.07 8.05
C HIS A 487 13.52 -22.50 7.63
N LYS A 488 14.03 -21.47 8.32
CA LYS A 488 15.30 -20.78 7.99
C LYS A 488 15.38 -20.31 6.53
N SER A 489 14.26 -19.85 5.98
CA SER A 489 14.13 -19.54 4.55
C SER A 489 13.66 -18.12 4.33
N GLU A 490 14.34 -17.41 3.41
CA GLU A 490 13.98 -16.07 2.95
C GLU A 490 13.78 -15.08 4.11
N ILE A 491 14.74 -15.00 5.04
CA ILE A 491 14.69 -14.09 6.19
C ILE A 491 15.41 -12.79 5.82
N ASP A 492 14.69 -11.68 5.89
CA ASP A 492 15.21 -10.33 5.61
C ASP A 492 15.78 -10.17 4.20
N VAL A 493 14.99 -10.57 3.20
CA VAL A 493 15.35 -10.52 1.78
C VAL A 493 14.19 -9.98 0.94
N PRO A 494 14.45 -9.52 -0.29
CA PRO A 494 13.40 -9.29 -1.28
C PRO A 494 12.61 -10.57 -1.60
N VAL A 495 11.32 -10.44 -1.88
CA VAL A 495 10.47 -11.55 -2.34
C VAL A 495 9.51 -11.06 -3.43
N SER A 496 9.33 -11.87 -4.48
CA SER A 496 8.55 -11.49 -5.68
C SER A 496 7.11 -11.04 -5.40
N TYR A 497 6.45 -11.63 -4.40
CA TYR A 497 5.09 -11.26 -4.02
C TYR A 497 5.01 -9.91 -3.29
N ALA A 498 6.07 -9.48 -2.60
CA ALA A 498 6.11 -8.13 -2.02
C ALA A 498 6.04 -7.08 -3.13
N ASP A 499 6.85 -7.25 -4.18
CA ASP A 499 6.87 -6.36 -5.34
C ASP A 499 5.51 -6.32 -6.05
N TYR A 500 4.87 -7.48 -6.22
CA TYR A 500 3.54 -7.59 -6.85
C TYR A 500 2.48 -6.78 -6.10
N TYR A 501 2.32 -7.01 -4.80
CA TYR A 501 1.30 -6.30 -4.00
C TYR A 501 1.67 -4.84 -3.76
N PHE A 502 2.96 -4.49 -3.78
CA PHE A 502 3.40 -3.11 -3.68
C PHE A 502 2.98 -2.32 -4.92
N VAL A 503 3.24 -2.84 -6.12
CA VAL A 503 2.78 -2.20 -7.36
C VAL A 503 1.25 -2.16 -7.40
N GLU A 504 0.56 -3.22 -7.01
CA GLU A 504 -0.91 -3.21 -6.93
C GLU A 504 -1.41 -2.09 -6.00
N ALA A 505 -0.85 -1.98 -4.79
CA ALA A 505 -1.24 -0.96 -3.82
C ALA A 505 -0.98 0.47 -4.34
N LEU A 506 0.16 0.70 -5.01
CA LEU A 506 0.46 1.98 -5.65
C LEU A 506 -0.59 2.36 -6.70
N LEU A 507 -0.98 1.43 -7.57
CA LEU A 507 -1.99 1.67 -8.60
C LEU A 507 -3.38 1.91 -8.01
N ARG A 508 -3.77 1.12 -7.01
CA ARG A 508 -5.05 1.32 -6.30
C ARG A 508 -5.10 2.70 -5.63
N MET A 509 -4.03 3.09 -4.93
CA MET A 509 -3.97 4.40 -4.28
C MET A 509 -3.98 5.53 -5.31
N LYS A 510 -3.23 5.40 -6.40
CA LYS A 510 -3.24 6.37 -7.51
C LYS A 510 -4.66 6.58 -8.06
N ASN A 511 -5.43 5.52 -8.23
CA ASN A 511 -6.82 5.60 -8.69
C ASN A 511 -7.71 6.35 -7.68
N ILE A 512 -7.59 6.06 -6.37
CA ILE A 512 -8.33 6.80 -5.33
C ILE A 512 -7.99 8.29 -5.37
N LEU A 513 -6.71 8.65 -5.46
CA LEU A 513 -6.27 10.05 -5.49
C LEU A 513 -6.74 10.76 -6.77
N ALA A 514 -6.73 10.08 -7.92
CA ALA A 514 -7.25 10.62 -9.16
C ALA A 514 -8.76 10.86 -9.09
N GLU A 515 -9.53 9.92 -8.54
CA GLU A 515 -10.98 10.08 -8.31
C GLU A 515 -11.28 11.27 -7.38
N GLU A 516 -10.47 11.51 -6.36
CA GLU A 516 -10.62 12.63 -5.43
C GLU A 516 -10.24 13.99 -6.04
N GLN A 517 -9.36 14.03 -7.04
CA GLN A 517 -9.03 15.27 -7.77
C GLN A 517 -10.13 15.73 -8.73
N HIS A 518 -11.00 14.82 -9.18
CA HIS A 518 -12.08 15.11 -10.13
C HIS A 518 -13.45 15.37 -9.45
N ARG A 519 -13.51 15.29 -8.11
CA ARG A 519 -14.68 15.64 -7.28
C ARG A 519 -14.49 17.01 -6.67
#